data_AF-A0A971CBK1-F1
#
_entry.id   AF-A0A971CBK1-F1
#
_cell.length_a   1.000
_cell.length_b   1.000
_cell.length_c   1.000
_cell.angle_alpha   90.00
_cell.angle_beta   90.00
_cell.angle_gamma   90.00
#
_symmetry.space_group_name_H-M   'P 1'
#
loop_
_entity.id
_entity.type
_entity.pdbx_description
1 polymer ?
#
loop_
_entity_poly.entity_id
_entity_poly.type
_entity_poly.pdbx_seq_one_letter_code
_entity_poly.pdbx_strand_id
1 'polypeptide(L)'
;MGQGTVRCERHDTAEASEFRVMEVPEELIPAIRRSGFDELDGGGWAKTFPAEAPHLDRAWQNFQRLVEPWLRQVAGLDPVPWQEALELVCRRLTDARVDWWLTGSGALAVRGVAVTPGDLDLVVAAEDACRVGDLLLDGLIEPVTRVDWFCEWWGRAVLGARVEWVGGVGPASDEPEPTDFGLAAAAALETVRWRGWDVRIPPLELQRAVSARRELVERVRLIDDHPAGSAVRSSDGSGPE
;
A
#
# COMPACT_ATOMS: atom_id res chain seq x y z
N MET A 1 -5.49 0.70 -34.57
CA MET A 1 -6.46 0.83 -33.47
C MET A 1 -5.80 1.74 -32.47
N GLY A 2 -6.31 2.97 -32.31
CA GLY A 2 -5.62 4.00 -31.54
C GLY A 2 -5.45 3.57 -30.10
N GLN A 3 -4.24 3.67 -29.58
CA GLN A 3 -3.97 3.59 -28.14
C GLN A 3 -4.79 4.70 -27.48
N GLY A 4 -5.90 4.34 -26.85
CA GLY A 4 -6.61 5.28 -25.98
C GLY A 4 -5.66 5.69 -24.86
N THR A 5 -5.57 6.97 -24.55
CA THR A 5 -4.89 7.45 -23.33
C THR A 5 -5.90 7.49 -22.21
N VAL A 6 -5.47 7.35 -20.96
CA VAL A 6 -6.38 7.53 -19.82
C VAL A 6 -6.83 9.00 -19.77
N ARG A 7 -8.14 9.23 -19.77
CA ARG A 7 -8.72 10.57 -19.62
C ARG A 7 -9.24 10.75 -18.21
N CYS A 8 -8.73 11.77 -17.54
CA CYS A 8 -9.14 12.11 -16.19
C CYS A 8 -9.86 13.46 -16.14
N GLU A 9 -10.85 13.56 -15.26
CA GLU A 9 -11.54 14.81 -14.94
C GLU A 9 -11.59 15.02 -13.42
N ARG A 10 -11.59 16.28 -12.99
CA ARG A 10 -11.82 16.63 -11.60
C ARG A 10 -13.15 17.35 -11.51
N HIS A 11 -13.96 16.94 -10.54
CA HIS A 11 -15.24 17.56 -10.25
C HIS A 11 -15.25 18.04 -8.81
N ASP A 12 -15.41 19.35 -8.62
CA ASP A 12 -15.35 19.99 -7.31
C ASP A 12 -16.74 20.47 -6.90
N THR A 13 -17.06 20.24 -5.64
CA THR A 13 -18.23 20.77 -4.93
C THR A 13 -17.75 21.57 -3.72
N ALA A 14 -18.68 22.13 -2.95
CA ALA A 14 -18.32 22.83 -1.71
C ALA A 14 -17.73 21.90 -0.63
N GLU A 15 -18.07 20.61 -0.65
CA GLU A 15 -17.73 19.65 0.41
C GLU A 15 -16.70 18.60 -0.04
N ALA A 16 -16.61 18.35 -1.35
CA ALA A 16 -15.79 17.27 -1.88
C ALA A 16 -15.18 17.60 -3.25
N SER A 17 -14.09 16.92 -3.55
CA SER A 17 -13.45 16.86 -4.86
C SER A 17 -13.35 15.41 -5.32
N GLU A 18 -13.84 15.15 -6.52
CA GLU A 18 -13.80 13.84 -7.15
C GLU A 18 -12.70 13.79 -8.21
N PHE A 19 -11.82 12.80 -8.11
CA PHE A 19 -10.86 12.47 -9.17
C PHE A 19 -11.48 11.35 -10.01
N ARG A 20 -11.85 11.67 -11.24
CA ARG A 20 -12.55 10.78 -12.16
C ARG A 20 -11.64 10.29 -13.27
N VAL A 21 -11.82 9.03 -13.66
CA VAL A 21 -11.29 8.43 -14.88
C VAL A 21 -12.47 8.16 -15.80
N MET A 22 -12.59 8.94 -16.87
CA MET A 22 -13.74 8.88 -17.79
C MET A 22 -13.50 7.92 -18.95
N GLU A 23 -12.24 7.78 -19.37
CA GLU A 23 -11.84 6.87 -20.44
C GLU A 23 -10.58 6.13 -20.00
N VAL A 24 -10.59 4.81 -20.20
CA VAL A 24 -9.48 3.93 -19.88
C VAL A 24 -9.36 2.88 -20.98
N PRO A 25 -8.14 2.53 -21.43
CA PRO A 25 -7.93 1.40 -22.33
C PRO A 25 -8.59 0.12 -21.80
N GLU A 26 -9.17 -0.69 -22.70
CA GLU A 26 -9.89 -1.92 -22.32
C GLU A 26 -9.01 -2.87 -21.51
N GLU A 27 -7.73 -2.98 -21.87
CA GLU A 27 -6.72 -3.78 -21.16
C GLU A 27 -6.47 -3.32 -19.71
N LEU A 28 -6.82 -2.08 -19.37
CA LEU A 28 -6.66 -1.50 -18.03
C LEU A 28 -7.97 -1.50 -17.20
N ILE A 29 -9.12 -1.86 -17.79
CA ILE A 29 -10.40 -1.96 -17.06
C ILE A 29 -10.31 -2.91 -15.85
N PRO A 30 -9.71 -4.11 -15.94
CA PRO A 30 -9.56 -4.98 -14.78
C PRO A 30 -8.70 -4.35 -13.67
N ALA A 31 -7.73 -3.51 -14.03
CA ALA A 31 -6.84 -2.86 -13.07
C ALA A 31 -7.57 -1.76 -12.30
N ILE A 32 -8.35 -0.89 -12.97
CA ILE A 32 -9.06 0.19 -12.29
C ILE A 32 -10.12 -0.34 -11.32
N ARG A 33 -10.82 -1.43 -11.68
CA ARG A 33 -11.78 -2.12 -10.80
C ARG A 33 -11.18 -2.68 -9.50
N ARG A 34 -9.87 -2.97 -9.50
CA ARG A 34 -9.14 -3.43 -8.31
C ARG A 34 -8.41 -2.30 -7.57
N SER A 35 -8.54 -1.06 -8.03
CA SER A 35 -7.76 0.08 -7.52
C SER A 35 -8.54 0.95 -6.51
N GLY A 36 -9.74 0.51 -6.13
CA GLY A 36 -10.59 1.13 -5.12
C GLY A 36 -11.36 2.36 -5.62
N PHE A 37 -11.64 2.44 -6.91
CA PHE A 37 -12.52 3.46 -7.46
C PHE A 37 -13.97 2.97 -7.48
N ASP A 38 -14.91 3.89 -7.27
CA ASP A 38 -16.34 3.65 -7.44
C ASP A 38 -16.71 3.78 -8.91
N GLU A 39 -17.55 2.88 -9.44
CA GLU A 39 -18.10 3.00 -10.79
C GLU A 39 -19.15 4.12 -10.83
N LEU A 40 -19.08 4.99 -11.83
CA LEU A 40 -20.02 6.09 -12.03
C LEU A 40 -21.22 5.66 -12.87
N ASP A 41 -22.40 6.18 -12.52
CA ASP A 41 -23.59 6.10 -13.37
C ASP A 41 -23.33 6.82 -14.71
N GLY A 42 -23.44 6.07 -15.81
CA GLY A 42 -23.12 6.59 -17.15
C GLY A 42 -21.69 6.32 -17.62
N GLY A 43 -20.89 5.60 -16.83
CA GLY A 43 -19.55 5.14 -17.18
C GLY A 43 -18.43 5.98 -16.58
N GLY A 44 -17.27 5.34 -16.42
CA GLY A 44 -16.12 5.92 -15.72
C GLY A 44 -16.03 5.47 -14.27
N TRP A 45 -15.02 5.99 -13.59
CA TRP A 45 -14.66 5.62 -12.22
C TRP A 45 -14.28 6.86 -11.43
N ALA A 46 -14.56 6.91 -10.14
CA ALA A 46 -14.23 8.05 -9.29
C ALA A 46 -13.63 7.64 -7.95
N LYS A 47 -12.85 8.56 -7.38
CA LYS A 47 -12.55 8.61 -5.94
C LYS A 47 -12.91 9.99 -5.42
N THR A 48 -13.54 10.02 -4.26
CA THR A 48 -14.02 11.24 -3.63
C THR A 48 -13.15 11.57 -2.42
N PHE A 49 -12.75 12.83 -2.31
CA PHE A 49 -11.96 13.36 -1.21
C PHE A 49 -12.63 14.61 -0.63
N PRO A 50 -12.41 14.95 0.66
CA PRO A 50 -12.85 16.22 1.21
C PRO A 50 -12.26 17.42 0.43
N ALA A 51 -13.06 18.46 0.19
CA ALA A 51 -12.63 19.63 -0.57
C ALA A 51 -11.45 20.38 0.07
N GLU A 52 -11.33 20.28 1.40
CA GLU A 52 -10.30 20.88 2.23
C GLU A 52 -9.08 19.96 2.45
N ALA A 53 -9.04 18.79 1.81
CA ALA A 53 -7.94 17.85 2.00
C ALA A 53 -6.60 18.48 1.58
N PRO A 54 -5.53 18.27 2.35
CA PRO A 54 -4.24 18.88 2.07
C PRO A 54 -3.69 18.44 0.72
N HIS A 55 -3.04 19.38 0.01
CA HIS A 55 -2.37 19.15 -1.28
C HIS A 55 -3.25 18.64 -2.41
N LEU A 56 -4.56 18.84 -2.33
CA LEU A 56 -5.53 18.33 -3.30
C LEU A 56 -5.20 18.71 -4.75
N ASP A 57 -4.82 19.95 -5.02
CA ASP A 57 -4.41 20.40 -6.36
C ASP A 57 -3.16 19.68 -6.86
N ARG A 58 -2.20 19.45 -5.95
CA ARG A 58 -0.97 18.74 -6.28
C ARG A 58 -1.24 17.25 -6.51
N ALA A 59 -2.09 16.65 -5.67
CA ALA A 59 -2.54 15.28 -5.82
C ALA A 59 -3.25 15.08 -7.16
N TRP A 60 -4.10 16.02 -7.57
CA TRP A 60 -4.77 16.00 -8.87
C TRP A 60 -3.77 16.04 -10.04
N GLN A 61 -2.83 16.97 -10.02
CA GLN A 61 -1.79 17.07 -11.07
C GLN A 61 -0.98 15.77 -11.20
N ASN A 62 -0.63 15.18 -10.06
CA ASN A 62 0.08 13.91 -10.02
C ASN A 62 -0.80 12.77 -10.52
N PHE A 63 -2.05 12.71 -10.10
CA PHE A 63 -3.03 11.71 -10.52
C PHE A 63 -3.14 11.65 -12.04
N GLN A 64 -3.36 12.80 -12.69
CA GLN A 64 -3.45 12.88 -14.16
C GLN A 64 -2.21 12.31 -14.88
N ARG A 65 -1.03 12.47 -14.26
CA ARG A 65 0.26 12.02 -14.83
C ARG A 65 0.57 10.55 -14.50
N LEU A 66 0.15 10.07 -13.33
CA LEU A 66 0.63 8.82 -12.74
C LEU A 66 -0.40 7.70 -12.76
N VAL A 67 -1.68 7.99 -12.97
CA VAL A 67 -2.74 6.97 -12.96
C VAL A 67 -2.54 5.93 -14.05
N GLU A 68 -2.18 6.32 -15.27
CA GLU A 68 -1.97 5.35 -16.35
C GLU A 68 -0.76 4.44 -16.10
N PRO A 69 0.46 4.95 -15.80
CA PRO A 69 1.58 4.10 -15.40
C PRO A 69 1.26 3.16 -14.24
N TRP A 70 0.55 3.66 -13.23
CA TRP A 70 0.13 2.86 -12.08
C TRP A 70 -0.87 1.76 -12.48
N LEU A 71 -1.88 2.06 -13.31
CA LEU A 71 -2.84 1.06 -13.77
C LEU A 71 -2.17 -0.01 -14.63
N ARG A 72 -1.17 0.35 -15.44
CA ARG A 72 -0.38 -0.62 -16.23
C ARG A 72 0.39 -1.59 -15.34
N GLN A 73 0.93 -1.11 -14.21
CA GLN A 73 1.54 -1.95 -13.18
C GLN A 73 0.53 -2.89 -12.52
N VAL A 74 -0.64 -2.37 -12.13
CA VAL A 74 -1.72 -3.18 -11.53
C VAL A 74 -2.27 -4.22 -12.52
N ALA A 75 -2.21 -3.94 -13.82
CA ALA A 75 -2.56 -4.87 -14.90
C ALA A 75 -1.47 -5.91 -15.18
N GLY A 76 -0.27 -5.76 -14.61
CA GLY A 76 0.89 -6.61 -14.89
C GLY A 76 1.50 -6.39 -16.29
N LEU A 77 1.18 -5.26 -16.93
CA LEU A 77 1.72 -4.90 -18.25
C LEU A 77 3.13 -4.32 -18.14
N ASP A 78 3.40 -3.62 -17.03
CA ASP A 78 4.70 -3.03 -16.73
C ASP A 78 5.22 -3.55 -15.37
N PRO A 79 6.55 -3.70 -15.20
CA PRO A 79 7.13 -4.11 -13.94
C PRO A 79 6.95 -3.03 -12.86
N VAL A 80 6.91 -3.46 -11.59
CA VAL A 80 6.86 -2.58 -10.43
C VAL A 80 8.29 -2.35 -9.91
N PRO A 81 8.86 -1.15 -10.02
CA PRO A 81 10.19 -0.80 -9.48
C PRO A 81 10.12 -0.57 -7.97
N TRP A 82 9.68 -1.58 -7.23
CA TRP A 82 9.41 -1.48 -5.79
C TRP A 82 10.68 -1.23 -4.98
N GLN A 83 11.84 -1.71 -5.44
CA GLN A 83 13.11 -1.49 -4.75
C GLN A 83 13.51 -0.01 -4.79
N GLU A 84 13.44 0.63 -5.95
CA GLU A 84 13.77 2.04 -6.11
C GLU A 84 12.77 2.91 -5.33
N ALA A 85 11.48 2.55 -5.35
CA ALA A 85 10.46 3.23 -4.57
C ALA A 85 10.70 3.09 -3.05
N LEU A 86 11.04 1.88 -2.57
CA LEU A 86 11.31 1.66 -1.15
C LEU A 86 12.58 2.38 -0.69
N GLU A 87 13.63 2.40 -1.50
CA GLU A 87 14.85 3.15 -1.18
C GLU A 87 14.57 4.66 -1.06
N LEU A 88 13.69 5.19 -1.91
CA LEU A 88 13.24 6.57 -1.81
C LEU A 88 12.45 6.83 -0.51
N VAL A 89 11.55 5.93 -0.13
CA VAL A 89 10.80 5.98 1.12
C VAL A 89 11.76 5.94 2.32
N CYS A 90 12.67 4.96 2.37
CA CYS A 90 13.67 4.84 3.42
C CYS A 90 14.46 6.14 3.60
N ARG A 91 14.98 6.70 2.50
CA ARG A 91 15.71 7.97 2.55
C ARG A 91 14.85 9.10 3.13
N ARG A 92 13.68 9.37 2.55
CA ARG A 92 12.86 10.53 2.92
C ARG A 92 12.28 10.45 4.33
N LEU A 93 11.80 9.28 4.73
CA LEU A 93 11.18 9.11 6.04
C LEU A 93 12.23 8.98 7.16
N THR A 94 13.37 8.33 6.91
CA THR A 94 14.45 8.25 7.90
C THR A 94 15.13 9.60 8.13
N ASP A 95 15.43 10.34 7.07
CA ASP A 95 16.01 11.69 7.18
C ASP A 95 15.07 12.63 7.96
N ALA A 96 13.76 12.44 7.81
CA ALA A 96 12.73 13.17 8.52
C ALA A 96 12.41 12.61 9.93
N ARG A 97 13.00 11.47 10.33
CA ARG A 97 12.72 10.78 11.60
C ARG A 97 11.24 10.43 11.79
N VAL A 98 10.57 10.01 10.73
CA VAL A 98 9.21 9.47 10.82
C VAL A 98 9.26 8.08 11.46
N ASP A 99 8.36 7.81 12.39
CA ASP A 99 8.19 6.45 12.95
C ASP A 99 7.32 5.62 11.99
N TRP A 100 7.97 4.78 11.18
CA TRP A 100 7.29 3.94 10.18
C TRP A 100 7.82 2.49 10.11
N TRP A 101 6.98 1.58 9.66
CA TRP A 101 7.37 0.21 9.34
C TRP A 101 6.66 -0.31 8.10
N LEU A 102 7.26 -1.30 7.44
CA LEU A 102 6.80 -1.88 6.18
C LEU A 102 5.98 -3.14 6.47
N THR A 103 4.85 -3.32 5.80
CA THR A 103 4.00 -4.51 5.91
C THR A 103 3.72 -5.13 4.53
N GLY A 104 2.82 -6.12 4.47
CA GLY A 104 2.36 -6.73 3.24
C GLY A 104 3.48 -7.41 2.45
N SER A 105 3.36 -7.37 1.12
CA SER A 105 4.28 -8.09 0.24
C SER A 105 5.69 -7.47 0.20
N GLY A 106 5.81 -6.15 0.42
CA GLY A 106 7.09 -5.47 0.56
C GLY A 106 7.90 -6.01 1.74
N ALA A 107 7.27 -6.21 2.90
CA ALA A 107 7.91 -6.77 4.09
C ALA A 107 8.46 -8.19 3.86
N LEU A 108 7.71 -9.04 3.13
CA LEU A 108 8.17 -10.37 2.74
C LEU A 108 9.40 -10.29 1.82
N ALA A 109 9.37 -9.40 0.83
CA ALA A 109 10.44 -9.26 -0.15
C ALA A 109 11.75 -8.76 0.50
N VAL A 110 11.70 -7.77 1.40
CA VAL A 110 12.90 -7.25 2.08
C VAL A 110 13.53 -8.28 3.03
N ARG A 111 12.72 -9.19 3.60
CA ARG A 111 13.18 -10.35 4.39
C ARG A 111 13.85 -11.42 3.53
N GLY A 112 13.67 -11.38 2.20
CA GLY A 112 14.25 -12.35 1.27
C GLY A 112 13.32 -13.52 0.91
N VAL A 113 12.01 -13.39 1.15
CA VAL A 113 11.02 -14.30 0.56
C VAL A 113 10.90 -13.95 -0.93
N ALA A 114 10.86 -14.96 -1.80
CA ALA A 114 10.86 -14.79 -3.26
C ALA A 114 9.49 -14.33 -3.82
N VAL A 115 8.97 -13.22 -3.32
CA VAL A 115 7.77 -12.54 -3.81
C VAL A 115 8.15 -11.23 -4.51
N THR A 116 7.37 -10.83 -5.51
CA THR A 116 7.47 -9.51 -6.13
C THR A 116 6.31 -8.65 -5.63
N PRO A 117 6.58 -7.57 -4.88
CA PRO A 117 5.55 -6.63 -4.44
C PRO A 117 4.87 -5.92 -5.61
N GLY A 118 3.56 -5.75 -5.52
CA GLY A 118 2.79 -4.88 -6.43
C GLY A 118 2.79 -3.40 -6.00
N ASP A 119 3.07 -3.19 -4.72
CA ASP A 119 3.02 -1.93 -3.99
C ASP A 119 3.83 -2.04 -2.69
N LEU A 120 3.92 -0.93 -1.96
CA LEU A 120 4.53 -0.82 -0.65
C LEU A 120 3.50 -0.32 0.34
N ASP A 121 3.24 -1.12 1.37
CA ASP A 121 2.29 -0.80 2.43
C ASP A 121 3.06 -0.37 3.67
N LEU A 122 2.80 0.84 4.15
CA LEU A 122 3.46 1.41 5.33
C LEU A 122 2.46 1.60 6.47
N VAL A 123 2.93 1.41 7.69
CA VAL A 123 2.23 1.85 8.90
C VAL A 123 3.05 2.96 9.54
N VAL A 124 2.40 4.06 9.89
CA VAL A 124 3.03 5.24 10.48
C VAL A 124 2.26 5.70 11.73
N ALA A 125 2.93 6.48 12.57
CA ALA A 125 2.28 7.17 13.68
C ALA A 125 1.18 8.12 13.18
N ALA A 126 0.10 8.30 13.94
CA ALA A 126 -1.04 9.12 13.53
C ALA A 126 -0.62 10.58 13.29
N GLU A 127 0.25 11.10 14.13
CA GLU A 127 0.78 12.47 14.07
C GLU A 127 1.68 12.72 12.85
N ASP A 128 2.28 11.67 12.27
CA ASP A 128 3.17 11.78 11.12
C ASP A 128 2.44 11.57 9.78
N ALA A 129 1.19 11.10 9.78
CA ALA A 129 0.49 10.69 8.55
C ALA A 129 0.41 11.79 7.48
N CYS A 130 0.07 13.03 7.87
CA CYS A 130 0.05 14.18 6.95
C CYS A 130 1.46 14.58 6.51
N ARG A 131 2.44 14.50 7.43
CA ARG A 131 3.84 14.82 7.15
C ARG A 131 4.46 13.85 6.14
N VAL A 132 4.07 12.59 6.15
CA VAL A 132 4.43 11.63 5.09
C VAL A 132 3.90 12.10 3.74
N GLY A 133 2.69 12.64 3.68
CA GLY A 133 2.14 13.30 2.49
C GLY A 133 3.02 14.45 1.98
N ASP A 134 3.52 15.30 2.88
CA ASP A 134 4.47 16.38 2.51
C ASP A 134 5.78 15.83 1.95
N LEU A 135 6.33 14.79 2.57
CA LEU A 135 7.60 14.17 2.17
C LEU A 135 7.50 13.45 0.83
N LEU A 136 6.31 12.93 0.49
CA LEU A 136 6.04 12.17 -0.74
C LEU A 136 5.23 12.96 -1.77
N LEU A 137 5.18 14.30 -1.63
CA LEU A 137 4.31 15.21 -2.37
C LEU A 137 4.47 15.18 -3.90
N ASP A 138 5.65 14.81 -4.40
CA ASP A 138 5.90 14.65 -5.84
C ASP A 138 5.27 13.39 -6.45
N GLY A 139 4.93 12.42 -5.61
CA GLY A 139 4.20 11.20 -5.98
C GLY A 139 2.78 11.12 -5.43
N LEU A 140 2.36 11.97 -4.50
CA LEU A 140 1.03 11.95 -3.88
C LEU A 140 -0.06 11.98 -4.96
N ILE A 141 -0.89 10.94 -5.08
CA ILE A 141 -1.99 10.85 -6.07
C ILE A 141 -3.37 10.90 -5.42
N GLU A 142 -3.45 10.63 -4.12
CA GLU A 142 -4.64 10.83 -3.30
C GLU A 142 -4.21 11.70 -2.12
N PRO A 143 -4.96 12.75 -1.76
CA PRO A 143 -4.62 13.55 -0.59
C PRO A 143 -4.68 12.67 0.68
N VAL A 144 -3.95 13.06 1.72
CA VAL A 144 -4.03 12.36 3.01
C VAL A 144 -5.34 12.72 3.68
N THR A 145 -6.19 11.72 3.94
CA THR A 145 -7.54 11.92 4.45
C THR A 145 -7.77 11.17 5.75
N ARG A 146 -8.69 11.68 6.57
CA ARG A 146 -9.21 10.93 7.71
C ARG A 146 -10.12 9.82 7.22
N VAL A 147 -10.00 8.66 7.87
CA VAL A 147 -10.84 7.48 7.65
C VAL A 147 -11.26 6.92 9.01
N ASP A 148 -12.32 6.11 9.04
CA ASP A 148 -12.86 5.54 10.28
C ASP A 148 -13.25 4.07 10.04
N TRP A 149 -12.23 3.22 9.97
CA TRP A 149 -12.39 1.78 9.74
C TRP A 149 -11.48 0.96 10.66
N PHE A 150 -10.17 0.90 10.36
CA PHE A 150 -9.15 0.31 11.22
C PHE A 150 -7.97 1.23 11.52
N CYS A 151 -7.95 2.44 10.96
CA CYS A 151 -6.94 3.48 11.17
C CYS A 151 -7.58 4.87 11.12
N GLU A 152 -6.85 5.90 11.55
CA GLU A 152 -7.31 7.29 11.54
C GLU A 152 -7.02 8.02 10.23
N TRP A 153 -5.93 7.67 9.56
CA TRP A 153 -5.45 8.34 8.35
C TRP A 153 -5.12 7.35 7.25
N TRP A 154 -5.36 7.78 6.02
CA TRP A 154 -5.00 7.06 4.81
C TRP A 154 -4.25 8.00 3.86
N GLY A 155 -3.21 7.50 3.20
CA GLY A 155 -2.51 8.23 2.14
C GLY A 155 -1.99 7.31 1.04
N ARG A 156 -1.86 7.87 -0.18
CA ARG A 156 -1.37 7.13 -1.34
C ARG A 156 -0.53 8.00 -2.27
N ALA A 157 0.64 7.49 -2.62
CA ALA A 157 1.56 8.08 -3.58
C ALA A 157 2.00 7.04 -4.63
N VAL A 158 2.49 7.51 -5.77
CA VAL A 158 3.16 6.71 -6.79
C VAL A 158 4.56 7.27 -7.01
N LEU A 159 5.57 6.54 -6.57
CA LEU A 159 6.99 6.90 -6.59
C LEU A 159 7.78 5.93 -7.48
N GLY A 160 7.24 5.65 -8.66
CA GLY A 160 7.64 4.52 -9.49
C GLY A 160 6.87 3.24 -9.15
N ALA A 161 6.61 2.98 -7.87
CA ALA A 161 5.63 1.99 -7.40
C ALA A 161 4.56 2.68 -6.56
N ARG A 162 3.38 2.05 -6.42
CA ARG A 162 2.37 2.52 -5.47
C ARG A 162 2.89 2.37 -4.04
N VAL A 163 2.77 3.44 -3.26
CA VAL A 163 3.07 3.49 -1.83
C VAL A 163 1.80 3.91 -1.11
N GLU A 164 1.31 3.07 -0.22
CA GLU A 164 0.16 3.32 0.63
C GLU A 164 0.63 3.41 2.07
N TRP A 165 -0.02 4.27 2.86
CA TRP A 165 0.21 4.27 4.29
C TRP A 165 -1.06 4.47 5.08
N VAL A 166 -1.07 3.84 6.24
CA VAL A 166 -2.07 4.04 7.28
C VAL A 166 -1.45 4.70 8.49
N GLY A 167 -2.12 5.72 9.02
CA GLY A 167 -1.73 6.42 10.24
C GLY A 167 -2.69 6.12 11.38
N GLY A 168 -2.17 5.85 12.57
CA GLY A 168 -3.00 5.63 13.76
C GLY A 168 -3.84 4.36 13.67
N VAL A 169 -3.21 3.22 13.42
CA VAL A 169 -3.88 1.92 13.41
C VAL A 169 -4.49 1.63 14.80
N GLY A 170 -5.76 1.26 14.82
CA GLY A 170 -6.53 0.97 16.03
C GLY A 170 -6.84 -0.52 16.22
N PRO A 171 -7.51 -0.91 17.32
CA PRO A 171 -7.78 -2.31 17.66
C PRO A 171 -8.56 -3.10 16.59
N ALA A 172 -9.44 -2.43 15.84
CA ALA A 172 -10.21 -3.03 14.76
C ALA A 172 -9.33 -3.65 13.65
N SER A 173 -8.05 -3.28 13.56
CA SER A 173 -7.07 -3.90 12.65
C SER A 173 -6.73 -5.35 12.98
N ASP A 174 -6.97 -5.80 14.21
CA ASP A 174 -6.74 -7.17 14.68
C ASP A 174 -8.05 -7.94 14.89
N GLU A 175 -9.17 -7.43 14.36
CA GLU A 175 -10.48 -8.08 14.41
C GLU A 175 -10.88 -8.63 13.03
N PRO A 176 -11.41 -9.86 12.94
CA PRO A 176 -11.62 -10.83 14.04
C PRO A 176 -10.33 -11.54 14.49
N GLU A 177 -9.24 -11.41 13.75
CA GLU A 177 -7.96 -12.07 14.03
C GLU A 177 -6.79 -11.12 13.78
N PRO A 178 -5.66 -11.27 14.49
CA PRO A 178 -4.49 -10.42 14.31
C PRO A 178 -4.00 -10.32 12.87
N THR A 179 -3.65 -9.11 12.44
CA THR A 179 -3.11 -8.84 11.10
C THR A 179 -1.62 -8.50 11.14
N ASP A 180 -0.98 -8.52 9.97
CA ASP A 180 0.42 -8.13 9.82
C ASP A 180 0.61 -6.61 9.75
N PHE A 181 -0.46 -5.82 9.89
CA PHE A 181 -0.42 -4.35 9.96
C PHE A 181 -1.05 -3.79 11.25
N GLY A 182 -1.58 -4.66 12.12
CA GLY A 182 -2.30 -4.32 13.35
C GLY A 182 -1.41 -4.08 14.58
N LEU A 183 -2.05 -3.94 15.73
CA LEU A 183 -1.38 -3.67 17.02
C LEU A 183 -0.53 -4.86 17.48
N ALA A 184 -0.99 -6.09 17.22
CA ALA A 184 -0.23 -7.30 17.49
C ALA A 184 1.10 -7.33 16.73
N ALA A 185 1.10 -6.93 15.45
CA ALA A 185 2.32 -6.79 14.66
C ALA A 185 3.21 -5.66 15.18
N ALA A 186 2.63 -4.49 15.49
CA ALA A 186 3.37 -3.35 16.02
C ALA A 186 4.12 -3.67 17.32
N ALA A 187 3.56 -4.53 18.18
CA ALA A 187 4.18 -4.96 19.43
C ALA A 187 5.35 -5.94 19.25
N ALA A 188 5.50 -6.54 18.07
CA ALA A 188 6.43 -7.64 17.81
C ALA A 188 7.30 -7.40 16.56
N LEU A 189 7.47 -6.15 16.13
CA LEU A 189 8.22 -5.83 14.92
C LEU A 189 9.66 -6.39 14.95
N GLU A 190 10.07 -6.95 13.83
CA GLU A 190 11.44 -7.36 13.57
C GLU A 190 12.17 -6.29 12.76
N THR A 191 13.49 -6.19 12.89
CA THR A 191 14.30 -5.32 12.04
C THR A 191 15.16 -6.16 11.11
N VAL A 192 15.07 -5.89 9.80
CA VAL A 192 15.90 -6.52 8.77
C VAL A 192 16.80 -5.52 8.08
N ARG A 193 18.00 -5.97 7.71
CA ARG A 193 18.96 -5.17 6.93
C ARG A 193 18.68 -5.36 5.44
N TRP A 194 18.21 -4.31 4.76
CA TRP A 194 17.93 -4.34 3.33
C TRP A 194 18.62 -3.18 2.61
N ARG A 195 19.54 -3.50 1.68
CA ARG A 195 20.33 -2.51 0.89
C ARG A 195 20.97 -1.38 1.72
N GLY A 196 21.38 -1.68 2.96
CA GLY A 196 21.99 -0.68 3.84
C GLY A 196 20.99 0.15 4.67
N TRP A 197 19.70 -0.18 4.61
CA TRP A 197 18.65 0.35 5.48
C TRP A 197 18.24 -0.68 6.52
N ASP A 198 17.91 -0.20 7.72
CA ASP A 198 17.24 -1.00 8.75
C ASP A 198 15.74 -0.79 8.60
N VAL A 199 15.03 -1.84 8.17
CA VAL A 199 13.59 -1.79 7.89
C VAL A 199 12.88 -2.61 8.95
N ARG A 200 11.93 -1.98 9.67
CA ARG A 200 11.03 -2.68 10.59
C ARG A 200 9.92 -3.35 9.80
N ILE A 201 9.62 -4.60 10.13
CA ILE A 201 8.63 -5.44 9.46
C ILE A 201 7.85 -6.29 10.48
N PRO A 202 6.63 -6.73 10.15
CA PRO A 202 5.88 -7.62 11.04
C PRO A 202 6.53 -9.00 11.17
N PRO A 203 6.20 -9.73 12.24
CA PRO A 203 6.55 -11.14 12.38
C PRO A 203 6.08 -12.00 11.21
N LEU A 204 6.94 -12.93 10.78
CA LEU A 204 6.65 -13.77 9.60
C LEU A 204 5.41 -14.64 9.78
N GLU A 205 5.12 -15.09 11.01
CA GLU A 205 3.93 -15.88 11.33
C GLU A 205 2.63 -15.11 11.11
N LEU A 206 2.58 -13.80 11.41
CA LEU A 206 1.41 -12.98 11.13
C LEU A 206 1.22 -12.79 9.63
N GLN A 207 2.30 -12.55 8.88
CA GLN A 207 2.26 -12.46 7.43
C GLN A 207 1.79 -13.76 6.78
N ARG A 208 2.21 -14.91 7.34
CA ARG A 208 1.75 -16.24 6.93
C ARG A 208 0.27 -16.43 7.19
N ALA A 209 -0.20 -16.11 8.41
CA ALA A 209 -1.60 -16.26 8.80
C ALA A 209 -2.52 -15.39 7.92
N VAL A 210 -2.17 -14.12 7.71
CA VAL A 210 -2.89 -13.23 6.78
C VAL A 210 -2.91 -13.81 5.36
N SER A 211 -1.78 -14.32 4.86
CA SER A 211 -1.70 -14.91 3.52
C SER A 211 -2.59 -16.15 3.37
N ALA A 212 -2.66 -17.00 4.41
CA ALA A 212 -3.51 -18.18 4.41
C ALA A 212 -5.00 -17.81 4.41
N ARG A 213 -5.41 -16.84 5.24
CA ARG A 213 -6.80 -16.35 5.30
C ARG A 213 -7.25 -15.67 4.01
N ARG A 214 -6.32 -15.05 3.27
CA ARG A 214 -6.55 -14.48 1.93
C ARG A 214 -6.41 -15.50 0.81
N GLU A 215 -6.26 -16.79 1.13
CA GLU A 215 -6.11 -17.89 0.18
C GLU A 215 -4.94 -17.72 -0.81
N LEU A 216 -3.88 -17.03 -0.38
CA LEU A 216 -2.67 -16.80 -1.19
C LEU A 216 -1.75 -18.02 -1.08
N VAL A 217 -2.19 -19.16 -1.61
CA VAL A 217 -1.54 -20.48 -1.47
C VAL A 217 -0.06 -20.44 -1.82
N GLU A 218 0.30 -19.83 -2.95
CA GLU A 218 1.70 -19.73 -3.37
C GLU A 218 2.53 -18.86 -2.41
N ARG A 219 1.95 -17.79 -1.87
CA ARG A 219 2.63 -16.93 -0.89
C ARG A 219 2.89 -17.69 0.42
N VAL A 220 1.93 -18.48 0.89
CA VAL A 220 2.11 -19.33 2.08
C VAL A 220 3.24 -20.33 1.84
N ARG A 221 3.28 -20.98 0.66
CA ARG A 221 4.37 -21.90 0.29
C ARG A 221 5.73 -21.22 0.31
N LEU A 222 5.85 -20.04 -0.30
CA LEU A 222 7.10 -19.28 -0.34
C LEU A 222 7.57 -18.84 1.05
N ILE A 223 6.64 -18.46 1.94
CA ILE A 223 6.94 -18.15 3.34
C ILE A 223 7.46 -19.40 4.06
N ASP A 224 6.80 -20.53 3.86
CA ASP A 224 7.14 -21.77 4.53
C ASP A 224 8.51 -22.35 4.10
N ASP A 225 8.85 -22.21 2.82
CA ASP A 225 10.12 -22.66 2.24
C ASP A 225 11.29 -21.73 2.63
N HIS A 226 11.01 -20.54 3.17
CA HIS A 226 12.02 -19.61 3.64
C HIS A 226 12.63 -20.07 4.99
N PRO A 227 13.96 -19.92 5.22
CA PRO A 227 14.61 -20.42 6.44
C PRO A 227 13.98 -19.96 7.76
N ALA A 228 13.49 -18.71 7.83
CA ALA A 228 12.77 -18.23 9.01
C ALA A 228 11.36 -18.83 9.16
N GLY A 229 10.71 -19.25 8.07
CA GLY A 229 9.40 -19.94 8.09
C GLY A 229 9.51 -21.41 8.51
N SER A 230 10.64 -22.06 8.21
CA SER A 230 10.93 -23.43 8.67
C SER A 230 11.00 -23.56 10.19
N ALA A 231 11.37 -22.48 10.91
CA ALA A 231 11.35 -22.44 12.38
C ALA A 231 9.92 -22.37 12.95
N VAL A 232 8.99 -21.65 12.29
CA VAL A 232 7.57 -21.54 12.69
C VAL A 232 6.86 -22.90 12.61
N ARG A 233 7.19 -23.74 11.61
CA ARG A 233 6.64 -25.10 11.51
C ARG A 233 7.02 -26.02 12.69
N SER A 234 8.14 -25.75 13.35
CA SER A 234 8.65 -26.62 14.42
C SER A 234 7.94 -26.43 15.77
N SER A 235 7.26 -25.29 15.98
CA SER A 235 6.47 -25.03 17.19
C SER A 235 5.05 -25.62 17.15
N ASP A 236 4.49 -25.87 15.96
CA ASP A 236 3.13 -26.42 15.79
C ASP A 236 3.08 -27.96 15.87
N GLY A 237 4.24 -28.63 15.93
CA GLY A 237 4.37 -30.09 15.80
C GLY A 237 4.62 -30.88 17.09
N SER A 238 4.55 -30.26 18.27
CA SER A 238 4.82 -30.94 19.56
C SER A 238 3.59 -30.95 20.46
N GLY A 239 2.60 -31.78 20.11
CA GLY A 239 1.66 -32.34 21.09
C GLY A 239 2.32 -33.57 21.75
N PRO A 240 2.23 -33.75 23.08
CA PRO A 240 2.86 -34.89 23.74
C PRO A 240 2.15 -36.20 23.35
N GLU A 241 2.95 -37.26 23.18
CA GLU A 241 2.51 -38.66 23.10
C GLU A 241 1.70 -39.10 24.32
#